data_AF-W2EYP9-F1
#
_entry.id   AF-W2EYP9-F1
#
_cell.length_a   1.000
_cell.length_b   1.000
_cell.length_c   1.000
_cell.angle_alpha   90.00
_cell.angle_beta   90.00
_cell.angle_gamma   90.00
#
_symmetry.space_group_name_H-M   'P 1'
#
loop_
_entity.id
_entity.type
_entity.pdbx_description
1 polymer ?
#
loop_
_entity_poly.entity_id
_entity_poly.type
_entity_poly.pdbx_seq_one_letter_code
_entity_poly.pdbx_strand_id
1 'polypeptide(L)' 'MTGDHAHVTAARSIATFVYDFQYERGVWRFVPDADQQKEYRTKSVDQIVREERAAGLCG' A
#
# COMPACT_ATOMS: atom_id res chain seq x y z
N MET A 1 11.62 -2.51 22.05
CA MET A 1 11.01 -2.42 20.72
C MET A 1 9.53 -2.17 20.92
N THR A 2 9.06 -0.96 20.65
CA THR A 2 7.62 -0.67 20.56
C THR A 2 7.13 -1.41 19.32
N GLY A 3 6.38 -2.49 19.53
CA GLY A 3 5.94 -3.42 18.48
C GLY A 3 4.84 -2.85 17.57
N ASP A 4 4.87 -1.54 17.33
CA ASP A 4 3.81 -0.80 16.65
C ASP A 4 4.15 -0.54 15.17
N HIS A 5 5.32 -0.98 14.72
CA HIS A 5 5.74 -0.93 13.31
C HIS A 5 6.13 -2.34 12.85
N ALA A 6 5.65 -2.73 11.68
CA ALA A 6 5.96 -4.00 11.05
C ALA A 6 6.41 -3.81 9.60
N HIS A 7 7.50 -4.47 9.24
CA HIS A 7 8.02 -4.53 7.89
C HIS A 7 7.78 -5.93 7.33
N VAL A 8 6.96 -6.03 6.28
CA VAL A 8 6.48 -7.30 5.75
C VAL A 8 7.00 -7.47 4.33
N THR A 9 7.83 -8.48 4.13
CA THR A 9 8.30 -8.90 2.81
C THR A 9 7.43 -10.04 2.29
N ALA A 10 6.73 -9.81 1.19
CA ALA A 10 5.88 -10.80 0.54
C ALA A 10 6.48 -11.19 -0.82
N ALA A 11 6.92 -12.44 -0.95
CA ALA A 11 7.35 -12.98 -2.23
C ALA A 11 6.14 -13.62 -2.96
N ARG A 12 5.87 -13.16 -4.18
CA ARG A 12 5.11 -13.91 -5.18
C ARG A 12 6.10 -14.51 -6.17
N SER A 13 5.69 -15.56 -6.88
CA SER A 13 6.56 -16.36 -7.77
C SER A 13 7.35 -15.55 -8.81
N ILE A 14 6.95 -14.32 -9.11
CA ILE A 14 7.58 -13.42 -10.10
C ILE A 14 8.19 -12.14 -9.49
N ALA A 15 7.92 -11.83 -8.22
CA ALA A 15 8.31 -10.56 -7.62
C ALA A 15 8.27 -10.59 -6.10
N THR A 16 9.17 -9.85 -5.48
CA THR A 16 9.16 -9.60 -4.03
C THR A 16 8.65 -8.20 -3.77
N PHE A 17 7.66 -8.10 -2.90
CA PHE A 17 7.04 -6.86 -2.47
C PHE A 17 7.38 -6.60 -1.01
N VAL A 18 7.51 -5.32 -0.67
CA VAL A 18 7.83 -4.88 0.67
C VAL A 18 6.74 -3.92 1.10
N TYR A 19 6.19 -4.15 2.30
CA TYR A 19 5.10 -3.38 2.85
C TYR A 19 5.43 -2.93 4.27
N ASP A 20 5.16 -1.66 4.55
CA ASP A 20 5.26 -1.10 5.89
C ASP A 20 3.87 -0.99 6.51
N PHE A 21 3.76 -1.39 7.78
CA PHE A 21 2.54 -1.31 8.55
C PHE A 21 2.78 -0.62 9.89
N GLN A 22 1.76 0.11 10.35
CA GLN A 22 1.71 0.75 11.64
C GLN A 22 0.49 0.25 12.43
N TYR A 23 0.70 -0.10 13.69
CA TYR A 23 -0.37 -0.50 14.60
C TYR A 23 -1.02 0.74 15.20
N GLU A 24 -2.25 1.02 14.79
CA GLU A 24 -3.02 2.16 15.26
C GLU A 24 -4.41 1.72 15.71
N ARG A 25 -4.82 2.13 16.91
CA ARG A 25 -6.19 1.90 17.43
C ARG A 25 -6.63 0.42 17.41
N GLY A 26 -5.71 -0.50 17.68
CA GLY A 26 -6.01 -1.93 17.72
C GLY A 26 -6.00 -2.63 16.35
N VAL A 27 -5.60 -1.94 15.27
CA VAL A 27 -5.53 -2.51 13.93
C VAL A 27 -4.22 -2.15 13.23
N TRP A 28 -3.71 -3.07 12.40
CA TRP A 28 -2.59 -2.80 11.51
C TRP A 28 -3.06 -2.01 10.29
N ARG A 29 -2.40 -0.89 10.01
CA ARG A 29 -2.67 -0.02 8.87
C ARG A 29 -1.48 0.00 7.95
N PHE A 30 -1.73 -0.17 6.66
CA PHE A 30 -0.72 -0.04 5.63
C PHE A 30 -0.25 1.42 5.55
N VAL A 31 1.07 1.60 5.50
CA VAL A 31 1.71 2.90 5.30
C VAL A 31 2.16 2.97 3.84
N PRO A 32 1.52 3.81 3.01
CA PRO A 32 1.94 3.96 1.63
C PRO A 32 3.35 4.56 1.57
N ASP A 33 4.15 4.13 0.59
CA ASP A 33 5.47 4.72 0.34
C ASP A 33 5.34 6.18 -0.17
N ALA A 34 6.48 6.86 -0.33
CA ALA A 34 6.50 8.27 -0.71
C ALA A 34 5.82 8.55 -2.06
N ASP A 35 5.93 7.63 -3.03
CA ASP A 35 5.35 7.79 -4.36
C ASP A 35 3.84 7.55 -4.32
N GLN A 36 3.40 6.52 -3.61
CA GLN A 36 1.97 6.26 -3.37
C GLN A 36 1.32 7.41 -2.58
N GLN A 37 1.99 7.95 -1.56
CA GLN A 37 1.50 9.11 -0.82
C GLN A 37 1.30 10.34 -1.72
N LYS A 38 2.22 10.56 -2.67
CA LYS A 38 2.09 11.65 -3.66
C LYS A 38 0.88 11.43 -4.56
N GLU A 39 0.63 10.20 -4.98
CA GLU A 39 -0.55 9.86 -5.77
C GLU A 39 -1.84 10.10 -4.98
N TYR A 40 -1.95 9.61 -3.75
CA TYR A 40 -3.13 9.83 -2.90
C TYR A 40 -3.35 11.29 -2.51
N ARG A 41 -2.32 12.15 -2.55
CA ARG A 41 -2.48 13.61 -2.36
C ARG A 41 -3.04 14.32 -3.60
N THR A 42 -2.86 13.74 -4.78
CA THR A 42 -3.20 14.38 -6.06
C THR A 42 -4.45 13.80 -6.69
N LYS A 43 -4.79 12.54 -6.38
CA LYS A 43 -5.93 11.80 -6.92
C LYS A 43 -6.78 11.23 -5.79
N SER A 44 -8.09 11.16 -6.02
CA SER A 44 -8.96 10.37 -5.13
C SER A 44 -8.73 8.88 -5.34
N VAL A 45 -9.06 8.07 -4.33
CA VAL A 45 -9.00 6.59 -4.42
C VAL A 45 -9.81 6.10 -5.62
N ASP A 46 -11.00 6.67 -5.89
CA ASP A 46 -11.82 6.30 -7.05
C ASP A 46 -11.17 6.63 -8.39
N GLN A 47 -10.32 7.66 -8.46
CA GLN A 47 -9.55 7.95 -9.67
C GLN A 47 -8.46 6.91 -9.87
N ILE A 48 -7.70 6.60 -8.82
CA ILE A 48 -6.64 5.59 -8.84
C ILE A 48 -7.20 4.22 -9.25
N VAL A 49 -8.31 3.79 -8.62
CA VAL A 49 -8.95 2.51 -8.94
C VAL A 49 -9.45 2.45 -10.39
N ARG A 50 -9.98 3.56 -10.92
CA ARG A 50 -10.40 3.61 -12.33
C ARG A 50 -9.22 3.50 -13.29
N GLU A 51 -8.12 4.18 -13.00
CA GLU A 51 -6.90 4.13 -13.80
C GLU A 51 -6.26 2.73 -13.77
N GLU A 52 -6.15 2.12 -12.59
CA GLU A 52 -5.63 0.76 -12.41
C GLU A 52 -6.50 -0.30 -13.11
N ARG A 53 -7.83 -0.14 -13.09
CA ARG A 53 -8.75 -0.98 -13.86
C ARG A 53 -8.58 -0.78 -15.37
N ALA A 54 -8.43 0.45 -15.83
CA ALA A 54 -8.17 0.75 -17.23
C ALA A 54 -6.81 0.18 -17.70
N ALA A 55 -5.83 0.13 -16.81
CA ALA A 55 -4.53 -0.50 -17.02
C ALA A 55 -4.56 -2.05 -16.95
N GLY A 56 -5.69 -2.65 -16.55
CA GLY A 56 -5.84 -4.09 -16.41
C GLY A 56 -5.13 -4.69 -15.20
N LEU A 57 -4.72 -3.86 -14.24
CA LEU A 57 -3.99 -4.27 -13.04
C LEU A 57 -4.93 -4.68 -11.89
N CYS A 58 -6.19 -4.25 -11.94
CA CYS A 58 -7.24 -4.66 -11.02
C CYS A 58 -8.45 -5.19 -11.82
N GLY A 59 -8.85 -6.43 -11.54
CA GLY A 59 -10.06 -7.10 -12.06
C GLY A 59 -11.21 -7.02 -11.07
#